data_AF-A0A7Z1S2J5-F1
#
_entry.id   AF-A0A7Z1S2J5-F1
#
_cell.length_a   1.000
_cell.length_b   1.000
_cell.length_c   1.000
_cell.angle_alpha   90.00
_cell.angle_beta   90.00
_cell.angle_gamma   90.00
#
_symmetry.space_group_name_H-M   'P 1'
#
loop_
_entity.id
_entity.type
_entity.pdbx_description
1 polymer ?
#
loop_
_entity_poly.entity_id
_entity_poly.type
_entity_poly.pdbx_seq_one_letter_code
_entity_poly.pdbx_strand_id
1 'polypeptide(L)'
;MLTSLTGVINERPEFIESEHANVGLLKVSMDSEILLFDGQHRTTGIIDAIKQNVELRGHNIPLMLFLDMSLPERQQAFSDINGHTVKPSTSISDTYNQRDDLPKLVVHMANNLTVFVGLVDFERNVIGKNSDYLFPVKILKDATARLLGVKVNSKLTDEQCEIAREFWQACAKPLLWQTFRCWDDSANEFRTSYISSHGVFLNALGFVGQCLLAQYGNVDKLAELSTLNIRRNSDEFVGRCIDAVTGNMLTNITAIKLTAIKMLCHVDCPVGPELQALERQYFPETEFPSALERGTSTLDEVFDEVEHRSVHLYADMVRTKWADLTEAQIDNVCDQVEVVVMGFGDTLESAKGNVQCMINKMRKSSTVLGTIRANYKKVIAE
;
A
#
# COMPACT_ATOMS: atom_id res chain seq x y z
N MET A 1 -5.91 1.46 -42.52
CA MET A 1 -4.92 0.36 -42.31
C MET A 1 -5.04 -0.09 -40.87
N LEU A 2 -5.09 -1.40 -40.60
CA LEU A 2 -4.93 -1.91 -39.25
C LEU A 2 -3.49 -1.62 -38.79
N THR A 3 -3.33 -1.20 -37.54
CA THR A 3 -2.01 -1.11 -36.90
C THR A 3 -1.38 -2.50 -36.79
N SER A 4 -0.05 -2.57 -36.71
CA SER A 4 0.71 -3.83 -36.67
C SER A 4 0.40 -4.68 -35.44
N LEU A 5 0.27 -5.99 -35.62
CA LEU A 5 0.38 -6.92 -34.49
C LEU A 5 1.84 -6.97 -34.04
N THR A 6 2.09 -7.14 -32.74
CA THR A 6 3.45 -7.11 -32.20
C THR A 6 3.68 -8.31 -31.29
N GLY A 7 4.75 -9.06 -31.53
CA GLY A 7 5.07 -10.26 -30.76
C GLY A 7 6.54 -10.64 -30.81
N VAL A 8 6.86 -11.69 -30.05
CA VAL A 8 8.15 -12.38 -30.11
C VAL A 8 7.99 -13.69 -30.85
N ILE A 9 9.00 -14.09 -31.63
CA ILE A 9 9.07 -15.40 -32.26
C ILE A 9 10.13 -16.26 -31.55
N ASN A 10 9.80 -17.52 -31.26
CA ASN A 10 10.67 -18.42 -30.51
C ASN A 10 11.85 -18.99 -31.35
N GLU A 11 11.70 -19.03 -32.67
CA GLU A 11 12.70 -19.53 -33.61
C GLU A 11 13.23 -18.41 -34.49
N ARG A 12 14.49 -18.54 -34.91
CA ARG A 12 15.14 -17.54 -35.74
C ARG A 12 14.71 -17.68 -37.20
N PRO A 13 14.01 -16.69 -37.78
CA PRO A 13 13.60 -16.73 -39.17
C PRO A 13 14.79 -16.48 -40.11
N GLU A 14 14.69 -16.99 -41.32
CA GLU A 14 15.65 -16.72 -42.40
C GLU A 14 15.20 -15.47 -43.17
N PHE A 15 16.02 -14.43 -43.18
CA PHE A 15 15.75 -13.21 -43.94
C PHE A 15 16.52 -13.22 -45.26
N ILE A 16 15.79 -13.05 -46.36
CA ILE A 16 16.35 -12.99 -47.72
C ILE A 16 16.23 -11.55 -48.19
N GLU A 17 17.35 -10.84 -48.21
CA GLU A 17 17.42 -9.45 -48.66
C GLU A 17 17.03 -9.29 -50.13
N SER A 18 16.38 -8.16 -50.42
CA SER A 18 16.11 -7.67 -51.77
C SER A 18 17.21 -6.70 -52.24
N GLU A 19 17.05 -6.10 -53.41
CA GLU A 19 17.94 -5.03 -53.90
C GLU A 19 17.90 -3.76 -53.04
N HIS A 20 16.89 -3.63 -52.17
CA HIS A 20 16.76 -2.51 -51.23
C HIS A 20 17.15 -2.95 -49.81
N ALA A 21 18.02 -2.16 -49.18
CA ALA A 21 18.46 -2.40 -47.81
C ALA A 21 17.27 -2.45 -46.83
N ASN A 22 17.31 -3.42 -45.89
CA ASN A 22 16.27 -3.67 -44.89
C ASN A 22 14.89 -4.08 -45.45
N VAL A 23 14.82 -4.46 -46.74
CA VAL A 23 13.61 -4.98 -47.39
C VAL A 23 13.91 -6.35 -47.96
N GLY A 24 13.01 -7.32 -47.76
CA GLY A 24 13.25 -8.69 -48.16
C GLY A 24 12.10 -9.63 -47.80
N LEU A 25 12.32 -10.92 -48.05
CA LEU A 25 11.39 -11.99 -47.67
C LEU A 25 11.82 -12.59 -46.33
N LEU A 26 10.91 -12.63 -45.36
CA LEU A 26 11.11 -13.32 -44.10
C LEU A 26 10.50 -14.73 -44.19
N LYS A 27 11.33 -15.77 -44.13
CA LYS A 27 10.89 -17.16 -44.03
C LYS A 27 10.77 -17.55 -42.56
N VAL A 28 9.57 -17.95 -42.17
CA VAL A 28 9.23 -18.38 -40.82
C VAL A 28 8.83 -19.86 -40.88
N SER A 29 9.35 -20.69 -39.96
CA SER A 29 8.94 -22.09 -39.87
C SER A 29 7.48 -22.18 -39.44
N MET A 30 6.73 -23.15 -39.97
CA MET A 30 5.35 -23.39 -39.53
C MET A 30 5.27 -23.92 -38.10
N ASP A 31 6.37 -24.46 -37.58
CA ASP A 31 6.50 -24.92 -36.20
C ASP A 31 6.86 -23.78 -35.22
N SER A 32 7.18 -22.58 -35.74
CA SER A 32 7.49 -21.43 -34.91
C SER A 32 6.25 -20.93 -34.15
N GLU A 33 6.43 -20.62 -32.88
CA GLU A 33 5.41 -20.00 -32.03
C GLU A 33 5.63 -18.49 -31.96
N ILE A 34 4.56 -17.73 -32.24
CA ILE A 34 4.55 -16.27 -32.13
C ILE A 34 3.70 -15.89 -30.91
N LEU A 35 4.36 -15.32 -29.90
CA LEU A 35 3.70 -14.86 -28.67
C LEU A 35 3.41 -13.36 -28.79
N LEU A 36 2.13 -13.02 -29.02
CA LEU A 36 1.67 -11.64 -29.16
C LEU A 36 1.49 -10.97 -27.79
N PHE A 37 2.21 -9.86 -27.58
CA PHE A 37 2.04 -9.01 -26.39
C PHE A 37 1.33 -7.69 -26.71
N ASP A 38 1.12 -7.35 -27.99
CA ASP A 38 0.21 -6.28 -28.41
C ASP A 38 -0.64 -6.71 -29.61
N GLY A 39 -1.90 -6.24 -29.63
CA GLY A 39 -2.87 -6.55 -30.69
C GLY A 39 -3.77 -7.74 -30.43
N GLN A 40 -3.92 -8.19 -29.17
CA GLN A 40 -4.77 -9.35 -28.84
C GLN A 40 -6.24 -9.16 -29.24
N HIS A 41 -6.86 -8.01 -28.92
CA HIS A 41 -8.23 -7.71 -29.37
C HIS A 41 -8.36 -7.68 -30.90
N ARG A 42 -7.35 -7.13 -31.59
CA ARG A 42 -7.30 -7.09 -33.06
C ARG A 42 -7.22 -8.51 -33.61
N THR A 43 -6.40 -9.36 -33.00
CA THR A 43 -6.25 -10.78 -33.37
C THR A 43 -7.57 -11.53 -33.24
N THR A 44 -8.28 -11.38 -32.12
CA THR A 44 -9.61 -11.98 -31.95
C THR A 44 -10.60 -11.50 -33.01
N GLY A 45 -10.63 -10.18 -33.27
CA GLY A 45 -11.50 -9.62 -34.31
C GLY A 45 -11.17 -10.12 -35.73
N ILE A 46 -9.89 -10.28 -36.06
CA ILE A 46 -9.46 -10.86 -37.34
C ILE A 46 -9.91 -12.32 -37.45
N ILE A 47 -9.70 -13.11 -36.40
CA ILE A 47 -10.13 -14.51 -36.36
C ILE A 47 -11.65 -14.61 -36.58
N ASP A 48 -12.43 -13.78 -35.89
CA ASP A 48 -13.89 -13.81 -36.02
C ASP A 48 -14.38 -13.30 -37.37
N ALA A 49 -13.72 -12.29 -37.95
CA ALA A 49 -14.00 -11.83 -39.31
C ALA A 49 -13.73 -12.93 -40.35
N ILE A 50 -12.63 -13.67 -40.24
CA ILE A 50 -12.29 -14.79 -41.13
C ILE A 50 -13.31 -15.92 -41.03
N LYS A 51 -13.84 -16.19 -39.82
CA LYS A 51 -14.92 -17.19 -39.64
C LYS A 51 -16.20 -16.79 -40.36
N GLN A 52 -16.50 -15.49 -40.44
CA GLN A 52 -17.70 -14.96 -41.09
C GLN A 52 -17.53 -14.81 -42.61
N ASN A 53 -16.33 -14.49 -43.09
CA ASN A 53 -16.04 -14.31 -44.51
C ASN A 53 -14.67 -14.92 -44.87
N VAL A 54 -14.71 -16.04 -45.59
CA VAL A 54 -13.52 -16.82 -45.98
C VAL A 54 -12.60 -16.07 -46.96
N GLU A 55 -13.13 -15.13 -47.75
CA GLU A 55 -12.35 -14.34 -48.71
C GLU A 55 -11.26 -13.49 -48.02
N LEU A 56 -11.46 -13.16 -46.74
CA LEU A 56 -10.50 -12.38 -45.95
C LEU A 56 -9.18 -13.12 -45.67
N ARG A 57 -9.10 -14.43 -45.90
CA ARG A 57 -7.87 -15.23 -45.71
C ARG A 57 -6.73 -14.81 -46.63
N GLY A 58 -7.03 -14.21 -47.79
CA GLY A 58 -6.02 -13.73 -48.74
C GLY A 58 -5.42 -12.35 -48.40
N HIS A 59 -5.92 -11.70 -47.35
CA HIS A 59 -5.47 -10.35 -46.98
C HIS A 59 -4.24 -10.40 -46.07
N ASN A 60 -3.36 -9.43 -46.25
CA ASN A 60 -2.15 -9.29 -45.44
C ASN A 60 -2.37 -8.29 -44.29
N ILE A 61 -1.77 -8.57 -43.15
CA ILE A 61 -1.72 -7.67 -41.99
C ILE A 61 -0.27 -7.30 -41.68
N PRO A 62 0.00 -6.08 -41.20
CA PRO A 62 1.31 -5.73 -40.70
C PRO A 62 1.62 -6.49 -39.41
N LEU A 63 2.83 -7.03 -39.31
CA LEU A 63 3.33 -7.78 -38.15
C LEU A 63 4.75 -7.31 -37.81
N MET A 64 5.00 -7.00 -36.54
CA MET A 64 6.32 -6.67 -36.00
C MET A 64 6.76 -7.80 -35.08
N LEU A 65 7.88 -8.44 -35.44
CA LEU A 65 8.45 -9.56 -34.69
C LEU A 65 9.79 -9.15 -34.09
N PHE A 66 9.94 -9.45 -32.81
CA PHE A 66 11.21 -9.34 -32.11
C PHE A 66 11.83 -10.73 -31.95
N LEU A 67 13.16 -10.78 -32.03
CA LEU A 67 13.96 -11.97 -31.76
C LEU A 67 14.56 -11.87 -30.37
N ASP A 68 14.65 -13.01 -29.69
CA ASP A 68 15.42 -13.18 -28.46
C ASP A 68 15.04 -12.21 -27.32
N MET A 69 13.79 -11.72 -27.29
CA MET A 69 13.33 -10.89 -26.18
C MET A 69 13.12 -11.72 -24.91
N SER A 70 13.86 -11.36 -23.88
CA SER A 70 13.68 -11.84 -22.52
C SER A 70 12.29 -11.43 -21.97
N LEU A 71 11.85 -12.09 -20.88
CA LEU A 71 10.59 -11.73 -20.22
C LEU A 71 10.57 -10.26 -19.73
N PRO A 72 11.62 -9.72 -19.08
CA PRO A 72 11.65 -8.31 -18.68
C PRO A 72 11.52 -7.35 -19.86
N GLU A 73 12.18 -7.64 -20.99
CA GLU A 73 12.07 -6.81 -22.20
C GLU A 73 10.64 -6.83 -22.76
N ARG A 74 9.98 -8.00 -22.75
CA ARG A 74 8.58 -8.12 -23.20
C ARG A 74 7.62 -7.34 -22.30
N GLN A 75 7.83 -7.39 -20.99
CA GLN A 75 7.06 -6.62 -20.00
C GLN A 75 7.24 -5.11 -20.19
N GLN A 76 8.48 -4.66 -20.40
CA GLN A 76 8.76 -3.24 -20.68
C GLN A 76 8.13 -2.78 -22.00
N ALA A 77 8.29 -3.57 -23.08
CA ALA A 77 7.67 -3.27 -24.37
C ALA A 77 6.14 -3.20 -24.29
N PHE A 78 5.52 -4.09 -23.51
CA PHE A 78 4.08 -4.01 -23.22
C PHE A 78 3.72 -2.69 -22.54
N SER A 79 4.47 -2.28 -21.50
CA SER A 79 4.22 -1.02 -20.78
C SER A 79 4.34 0.20 -21.71
N ASP A 80 5.37 0.24 -22.55
CA ASP A 80 5.65 1.36 -23.45
C ASP A 80 4.59 1.53 -24.55
N ILE A 81 4.19 0.42 -25.19
CA ILE A 81 3.15 0.45 -26.25
C ILE A 81 1.81 0.91 -25.66
N ASN A 82 1.48 0.41 -24.49
CA ASN A 82 0.18 0.61 -23.87
C ASN A 82 0.07 1.89 -23.02
N GLY A 83 1.18 2.58 -22.76
CA GLY A 83 1.16 3.91 -22.11
C GLY A 83 0.41 4.96 -22.94
N HIS A 84 0.33 4.77 -24.27
CA HIS A 84 -0.16 5.78 -25.22
C HIS A 84 -1.45 5.40 -26.00
N THR A 85 -1.79 4.12 -26.12
CA THR A 85 -3.06 3.62 -26.74
C THR A 85 -3.95 2.96 -25.66
N VAL A 86 -5.20 2.56 -25.98
CA VAL A 86 -6.24 2.00 -25.07
C VAL A 86 -5.64 1.42 -23.79
N LYS A 87 -5.74 2.20 -22.71
CA LYS A 87 -4.86 2.04 -21.56
C LYS A 87 -5.26 0.78 -20.78
N PRO A 88 -4.34 -0.19 -20.59
CA PRO A 88 -4.50 -1.19 -19.54
C PRO A 88 -4.59 -0.48 -18.20
N SER A 89 -4.90 -1.23 -17.13
CA SER A 89 -4.92 -0.61 -15.82
C SER A 89 -3.55 0.02 -15.54
N THR A 90 -3.56 1.17 -14.87
CA THR A 90 -2.33 1.85 -14.45
C THR A 90 -1.49 0.95 -13.57
N SER A 91 -2.11 0.07 -12.79
CA SER A 91 -1.44 -0.95 -11.97
C SER A 91 -0.59 -1.90 -12.80
N ILE A 92 -1.12 -2.41 -13.93
CA ILE A 92 -0.36 -3.29 -14.83
C ILE A 92 0.80 -2.52 -15.47
N SER A 93 0.54 -1.30 -15.95
CA SER A 93 1.59 -0.45 -16.51
C SER A 93 2.70 -0.17 -15.49
N ASP A 94 2.34 0.19 -14.25
CA ASP A 94 3.31 0.47 -13.19
C ASP A 94 4.11 -0.79 -12.80
N THR A 95 3.48 -1.96 -12.78
CA THR A 95 4.14 -3.23 -12.42
C THR A 95 5.24 -3.62 -13.41
N TYR A 96 5.01 -3.37 -14.70
CA TYR A 96 5.96 -3.71 -15.76
C TYR A 96 6.90 -2.58 -16.16
N ASN A 97 6.76 -1.40 -15.54
CA ASN A 97 7.60 -0.26 -15.82
C ASN A 97 8.98 -0.42 -15.14
N GLN A 98 9.95 -0.86 -15.92
CA GLN A 98 11.38 -0.96 -15.60
C GLN A 98 12.17 0.26 -16.09
N ARG A 99 11.50 1.36 -16.42
CA ARG A 99 12.16 2.61 -16.84
C ARG A 99 12.23 3.61 -15.70
N ASP A 100 11.11 3.83 -15.03
CA ASP A 100 10.96 4.90 -14.04
C ASP A 100 11.26 4.39 -12.62
N ASP A 101 11.95 5.22 -11.82
CA ASP A 101 12.47 4.82 -10.51
C ASP A 101 11.35 4.60 -9.49
N LEU A 102 10.28 5.40 -9.53
CA LEU A 102 9.19 5.30 -8.56
C LEU A 102 8.35 4.02 -8.71
N PRO A 103 7.86 3.61 -9.89
CA PRO A 103 7.24 2.29 -10.07
C PRO A 103 8.15 1.14 -9.63
N LYS A 104 9.44 1.17 -9.99
CA LYS A 104 10.42 0.16 -9.53
C LYS A 104 10.51 0.08 -8.02
N LEU A 105 10.65 1.22 -7.34
CA LEU A 105 10.73 1.27 -5.89
C LEU A 105 9.46 0.67 -5.26
N VAL A 106 8.28 1.04 -5.75
CA VAL A 106 7.01 0.57 -5.20
C VAL A 106 6.81 -0.93 -5.45
N VAL A 107 7.15 -1.43 -6.64
CA VAL A 107 7.10 -2.87 -6.95
C VAL A 107 8.11 -3.63 -6.08
N HIS A 108 9.31 -3.08 -5.88
CA HIS A 108 10.31 -3.67 -4.99
C HIS A 108 9.78 -3.72 -3.55
N MET A 109 9.25 -2.62 -3.02
CA MET A 109 8.66 -2.58 -1.68
C MET A 109 7.48 -3.54 -1.53
N ALA A 110 6.60 -3.61 -2.53
CA ALA A 110 5.44 -4.49 -2.51
C ALA A 110 5.81 -5.98 -2.44
N ASN A 111 6.96 -6.36 -3.03
CA ASN A 111 7.44 -7.73 -3.03
C ASN A 111 8.35 -8.09 -1.86
N ASN A 112 8.96 -7.10 -1.19
CA ASN A 112 10.01 -7.35 -0.19
C ASN A 112 9.69 -6.84 1.22
N LEU A 113 8.86 -5.80 1.36
CA LEU A 113 8.50 -5.31 2.69
C LEU A 113 7.39 -6.14 3.28
N THR A 114 7.62 -6.60 4.51
CA THR A 114 6.66 -7.41 5.28
C THR A 114 5.26 -6.78 5.29
N VAL A 115 5.19 -5.46 5.39
CA VAL A 115 3.93 -4.69 5.40
C VAL A 115 3.09 -4.85 4.13
N PHE A 116 3.70 -5.21 2.99
CA PHE A 116 3.01 -5.29 1.69
C PHE A 116 2.99 -6.68 1.07
N VAL A 117 3.91 -7.57 1.45
CA VAL A 117 4.00 -8.93 0.88
C VAL A 117 2.64 -9.65 0.97
N GLY A 118 2.12 -10.05 -0.19
CA GLY A 118 0.83 -10.73 -0.32
C GLY A 118 -0.41 -9.84 -0.08
N LEU A 119 -0.26 -8.52 -0.02
CA LEU A 119 -1.35 -7.55 0.18
C LEU A 119 -1.54 -6.58 -0.99
N VAL A 120 -0.68 -6.62 -2.01
CA VAL A 120 -0.70 -5.69 -3.14
C VAL A 120 -1.23 -6.35 -4.41
N ASP A 121 -2.24 -5.72 -5.02
CA ASP A 121 -2.74 -6.08 -6.35
C ASP A 121 -1.95 -5.32 -7.41
N PHE A 122 -1.19 -6.07 -8.21
CA PHE A 122 -0.36 -5.56 -9.30
C PHE A 122 -1.16 -5.36 -10.60
N GLU A 123 -2.39 -5.85 -10.68
CA GLU A 123 -3.17 -5.89 -11.91
C GLU A 123 -4.33 -4.90 -11.92
N ARG A 124 -4.98 -4.66 -10.79
CA ARG A 124 -6.23 -3.88 -10.75
C ARG A 124 -6.04 -2.54 -10.05
N ASN A 125 -6.55 -1.49 -10.68
CA ASN A 125 -6.64 -0.17 -10.06
C ASN A 125 -7.65 -0.11 -8.89
N VAL A 126 -8.59 -1.06 -8.83
CA VAL A 126 -9.61 -1.18 -7.79
C VAL A 126 -9.68 -2.64 -7.36
N ILE A 127 -9.57 -2.87 -6.06
CA ILE A 127 -9.58 -4.21 -5.49
C ILE A 127 -11.00 -4.80 -5.57
N GLY A 128 -11.12 -5.98 -6.18
CA GLY A 128 -12.38 -6.71 -6.24
C GLY A 128 -12.91 -7.11 -4.85
N LYS A 129 -14.22 -7.33 -4.72
CA LYS A 129 -14.84 -7.68 -3.43
C LYS A 129 -14.19 -8.92 -2.80
N ASN A 130 -13.99 -9.99 -3.57
CA ASN A 130 -13.45 -11.25 -3.06
C ASN A 130 -11.93 -11.37 -3.17
N SER A 131 -11.22 -10.25 -3.34
CA SER A 131 -9.76 -10.25 -3.43
C SER A 131 -9.13 -10.27 -2.04
N ASP A 132 -8.02 -11.02 -1.91
CA ASP A 132 -7.18 -11.12 -0.72
C ASP A 132 -6.21 -9.93 -0.56
N TYR A 133 -6.19 -9.01 -1.52
CA TYR A 133 -5.35 -7.81 -1.49
C TYR A 133 -6.02 -6.65 -0.75
N LEU A 134 -5.18 -5.76 -0.21
CA LEU A 134 -5.61 -4.49 0.39
C LEU A 134 -5.36 -3.30 -0.53
N PHE A 135 -4.25 -3.30 -1.26
CA PHE A 135 -3.76 -2.10 -1.94
C PHE A 135 -3.53 -2.35 -3.43
N PRO A 136 -4.07 -1.52 -4.33
CA PRO A 136 -3.58 -1.44 -5.69
C PRO A 136 -2.15 -0.87 -5.71
N VAL A 137 -1.24 -1.46 -6.49
CA VAL A 137 0.14 -0.94 -6.64
C VAL A 137 0.15 0.53 -7.10
N LYS A 138 -0.81 0.91 -7.95
CA LYS A 138 -1.00 2.30 -8.40
C LYS A 138 -1.20 3.26 -7.22
N ILE A 139 -2.05 2.88 -6.27
CA ILE A 139 -2.37 3.74 -5.12
C ILE A 139 -1.16 3.88 -4.19
N LEU A 140 -0.39 2.80 -3.98
CA LEU A 140 0.87 2.87 -3.25
C LEU A 140 1.88 3.78 -3.93
N LYS A 141 1.97 3.72 -5.27
CA LYS A 141 2.82 4.62 -6.06
C LYS A 141 2.40 6.08 -5.91
N ASP A 142 1.12 6.38 -6.06
CA ASP A 142 0.60 7.75 -5.94
C ASP A 142 0.86 8.31 -4.53
N ALA A 143 0.67 7.50 -3.49
CA ALA A 143 0.94 7.88 -2.11
C ALA A 143 2.45 8.05 -1.83
N THR A 144 3.30 7.18 -2.38
CA THR A 144 4.76 7.28 -2.24
C THR A 144 5.30 8.52 -2.97
N ALA A 145 4.74 8.88 -4.12
CA ALA A 145 5.07 10.13 -4.81
C ALA A 145 4.81 11.35 -3.92
N ARG A 146 3.67 11.34 -3.19
CA ARG A 146 3.31 12.41 -2.24
C ARG A 146 4.27 12.46 -1.06
N LEU A 147 4.58 11.31 -0.47
CA LEU A 147 5.54 11.20 0.63
C LEU A 147 6.88 11.85 0.29
N LEU A 148 7.43 11.51 -0.88
CA LEU A 148 8.74 11.99 -1.31
C LEU A 148 8.69 13.39 -1.94
N GLY A 149 7.49 13.95 -2.18
CA GLY A 149 7.33 15.22 -2.87
C GLY A 149 7.84 15.23 -4.32
N VAL A 150 7.88 14.07 -4.97
CA VAL A 150 8.46 13.90 -6.31
C VAL A 150 7.41 13.94 -7.41
N LYS A 151 7.83 14.35 -8.61
CA LYS A 151 6.99 14.27 -9.81
C LYS A 151 7.10 12.89 -10.44
N VAL A 152 6.13 12.58 -11.29
CA VAL A 152 6.18 11.39 -12.16
C VAL A 152 7.46 11.46 -13.00
N ASN A 153 8.21 10.35 -13.06
CA ASN A 153 9.48 10.19 -13.77
C ASN A 153 10.70 10.93 -13.17
N SER A 154 10.59 11.45 -11.94
CA SER A 154 11.76 11.94 -11.21
C SER A 154 12.72 10.80 -10.88
N LYS A 155 14.03 11.08 -10.95
CA LYS A 155 15.05 10.20 -10.40
C LYS A 155 14.99 10.22 -8.88
N LEU A 156 15.13 9.05 -8.27
CA LEU A 156 15.13 8.89 -6.81
C LEU A 156 16.56 8.68 -6.30
N THR A 157 16.88 9.32 -5.18
CA THR A 157 18.12 9.04 -4.45
C THR A 157 17.97 7.82 -3.55
N ASP A 158 19.07 7.19 -3.16
CA ASP A 158 19.05 6.07 -2.22
C ASP A 158 18.43 6.47 -0.87
N GLU A 159 18.70 7.69 -0.41
CA GLU A 159 18.08 8.26 0.79
C GLU A 159 16.54 8.34 0.67
N GLN A 160 16.02 8.78 -0.48
CA GLN A 160 14.57 8.81 -0.71
C GLN A 160 13.96 7.39 -0.75
N CYS A 161 14.69 6.42 -1.31
CA CYS A 161 14.26 5.02 -1.31
C CYS A 161 14.17 4.46 0.12
N GLU A 162 15.18 4.72 0.96
CA GLU A 162 15.19 4.28 2.36
C GLU A 162 14.11 4.97 3.19
N ILE A 163 13.92 6.28 3.04
CA ILE A 163 12.84 7.03 3.71
C ILE A 163 11.47 6.42 3.37
N ALA A 164 11.21 6.12 2.11
CA ALA A 164 9.94 5.49 1.71
C ALA A 164 9.77 4.12 2.36
N ARG A 165 10.85 3.33 2.41
CA ARG A 165 10.88 1.99 2.98
C ARG A 165 10.58 2.01 4.48
N GLU A 166 11.24 2.88 5.22
CA GLU A 166 11.06 3.07 6.66
C GLU A 166 9.66 3.58 6.99
N PHE A 167 9.19 4.60 6.28
CA PHE A 167 7.86 5.17 6.46
C PHE A 167 6.76 4.12 6.32
N TRP A 168 6.75 3.38 5.20
CA TRP A 168 5.70 2.40 4.94
C TRP A 168 5.76 1.22 5.91
N GLN A 169 6.96 0.82 6.34
CA GLN A 169 7.14 -0.21 7.34
C GLN A 169 6.60 0.24 8.72
N ALA A 170 6.82 1.50 9.10
CA ALA A 170 6.31 2.08 10.35
C ALA A 170 4.77 2.21 10.37
N CYS A 171 4.13 2.37 9.21
CA CYS A 171 2.67 2.38 9.10
C CYS A 171 1.98 1.06 9.47
N ALA A 172 2.68 -0.09 9.41
CA ALA A 172 2.07 -1.42 9.48
C ALA A 172 1.26 -1.67 10.77
N LYS A 173 1.87 -1.37 11.92
CA LYS A 173 1.29 -1.64 13.26
C LYS A 173 0.17 -0.65 13.60
N PRO A 174 0.36 0.68 13.49
CA PRO A 174 -0.69 1.67 13.79
C PRO A 174 -1.94 1.50 12.92
N LEU A 175 -1.79 1.02 11.68
CA LEU A 175 -2.88 0.96 10.70
C LEU A 175 -3.47 -0.44 10.49
N LEU A 176 -3.01 -1.42 11.27
CA LEU A 176 -3.55 -2.77 11.35
C LEU A 176 -3.43 -3.60 10.06
N TRP A 177 -2.52 -3.25 9.16
CA TRP A 177 -2.43 -3.86 7.82
C TRP A 177 -2.02 -5.32 7.79
N GLN A 178 -1.47 -5.86 8.88
CA GLN A 178 -1.20 -7.30 9.02
C GLN A 178 -2.13 -7.97 10.06
N THR A 179 -2.77 -7.18 10.92
CA THR A 179 -3.47 -7.68 12.09
C THR A 179 -4.73 -8.46 11.72
N PHE A 180 -5.38 -8.11 10.61
CA PHE A 180 -6.56 -8.83 10.13
C PHE A 180 -6.29 -10.31 9.83
N ARG A 181 -5.07 -10.65 9.37
CA ARG A 181 -4.64 -12.04 9.18
C ARG A 181 -4.57 -12.82 10.50
N CYS A 182 -4.25 -12.13 11.60
CA CYS A 182 -4.22 -12.71 12.93
C CYS A 182 -5.63 -12.85 13.54
N TRP A 183 -6.62 -12.13 13.00
CA TRP A 183 -8.01 -12.16 13.45
C TRP A 183 -8.89 -13.17 12.74
N ASP A 184 -8.33 -13.95 11.81
CA ASP A 184 -9.07 -14.83 10.89
C ASP A 184 -10.11 -14.05 10.05
N ASP A 185 -9.90 -12.74 9.91
CA ASP A 185 -10.70 -11.87 9.05
C ASP A 185 -10.14 -11.94 7.62
N SER A 186 -11.03 -11.85 6.64
CA SER A 186 -10.65 -11.70 5.24
C SER A 186 -10.20 -10.26 4.92
N ALA A 187 -9.41 -10.10 3.86
CA ALA A 187 -9.05 -8.77 3.35
C ALA A 187 -10.29 -7.94 2.95
N ASN A 188 -11.38 -8.61 2.55
CA ASN A 188 -12.65 -7.96 2.27
C ASN A 188 -13.32 -7.40 3.54
N GLU A 189 -13.33 -8.16 4.64
CA GLU A 189 -13.84 -7.69 5.93
C GLU A 189 -13.01 -6.52 6.44
N PHE A 190 -11.68 -6.59 6.35
CA PHE A 190 -10.81 -5.47 6.70
C PHE A 190 -11.15 -4.20 5.89
N ARG A 191 -11.21 -4.30 4.56
CA ARG A 191 -11.57 -3.17 3.68
C ARG A 191 -12.97 -2.61 3.96
N THR A 192 -13.89 -3.43 4.44
CA THR A 192 -15.26 -2.99 4.76
C THR A 192 -15.33 -2.31 6.12
N SER A 193 -14.54 -2.77 7.10
CA SER A 193 -14.57 -2.31 8.48
C SER A 193 -13.62 -1.14 8.78
N TYR A 194 -12.53 -1.00 8.02
CA TYR A 194 -11.47 -0.02 8.27
C TYR A 194 -11.21 0.88 7.05
N ILE A 195 -10.79 2.13 7.32
CA ILE A 195 -10.47 3.10 6.27
C ILE A 195 -9.02 3.03 5.78
N SER A 196 -8.12 2.38 6.54
CA SER A 196 -6.67 2.49 6.34
C SER A 196 -6.14 1.85 5.04
N SER A 197 -6.91 0.98 4.40
CA SER A 197 -6.57 0.40 3.09
C SER A 197 -7.11 1.16 1.88
N HIS A 198 -7.92 2.19 2.10
CA HIS A 198 -8.55 2.92 0.99
C HIS A 198 -7.60 3.98 0.42
N GLY A 199 -7.70 4.20 -0.90
CA GLY A 199 -6.73 5.04 -1.59
C GLY A 199 -6.67 6.49 -1.10
N VAL A 200 -7.79 7.06 -0.66
CA VAL A 200 -7.82 8.39 -0.04
C VAL A 200 -7.00 8.46 1.24
N PHE A 201 -7.08 7.42 2.08
CA PHE A 201 -6.35 7.33 3.34
C PHE A 201 -4.85 7.12 3.10
N LEU A 202 -4.49 6.23 2.15
CA LEU A 202 -3.09 6.05 1.75
C LEU A 202 -2.46 7.31 1.18
N ASN A 203 -3.17 8.04 0.33
CA ASN A 203 -2.67 9.31 -0.20
C ASN A 203 -2.57 10.39 0.90
N ALA A 204 -3.47 10.36 1.89
CA ALA A 204 -3.39 11.23 3.06
C ALA A 204 -2.17 10.89 3.92
N LEU A 205 -1.86 9.61 4.13
CA LEU A 205 -0.65 9.15 4.81
C LEU A 205 0.62 9.64 4.11
N GLY A 206 0.70 9.54 2.79
CA GLY A 206 1.84 10.08 2.06
C GLY A 206 2.04 11.58 2.34
N PHE A 207 0.94 12.34 2.40
CA PHE A 207 0.99 13.75 2.78
C PHE A 207 1.41 13.97 4.25
N VAL A 208 0.89 13.17 5.18
CA VAL A 208 1.27 13.20 6.61
C VAL A 208 2.77 12.94 6.76
N GLY A 209 3.28 11.90 6.11
CA GLY A 209 4.71 11.57 6.13
C GLY A 209 5.58 12.68 5.59
N GLN A 210 5.17 13.32 4.49
CA GLN A 210 5.88 14.49 3.97
C GLN A 210 5.95 15.61 5.01
N CYS A 211 4.86 15.88 5.74
CA CYS A 211 4.85 16.88 6.80
C CYS A 211 5.73 16.48 7.99
N LEU A 212 5.66 15.23 8.45
CA LEU A 212 6.46 14.74 9.57
C LEU A 212 7.96 14.82 9.27
N LEU A 213 8.38 14.35 8.08
CA LEU A 213 9.76 14.44 7.64
C LEU A 213 10.24 15.89 7.52
N ALA A 214 9.40 16.80 7.01
CA ALA A 214 9.77 18.20 6.89
C ALA A 214 9.88 18.93 8.24
N GLN A 215 9.12 18.50 9.25
CA GLN A 215 9.08 19.16 10.57
C GLN A 215 10.06 18.54 11.57
N TYR A 216 10.19 17.22 11.59
CA TYR A 216 10.93 16.47 12.61
C TYR A 216 12.12 15.69 12.04
N GLY A 217 12.19 15.48 10.71
CA GLY A 217 13.24 14.67 10.09
C GLY A 217 13.12 13.16 10.31
N ASN A 218 12.07 12.69 10.99
CA ASN A 218 11.79 11.28 11.24
C ASN A 218 10.28 10.98 11.11
N VAL A 219 9.92 9.71 11.35
CA VAL A 219 8.54 9.21 11.21
C VAL A 219 7.98 8.65 12.54
N ASP A 220 8.62 8.94 13.67
CA ASP A 220 8.32 8.30 14.97
C ASP A 220 6.88 8.57 15.43
N LYS A 221 6.39 9.78 15.16
CA LYS A 221 5.01 10.20 15.46
C LYS A 221 3.94 9.36 14.75
N LEU A 222 4.28 8.56 13.74
CA LEU A 222 3.31 7.61 13.14
C LEU A 222 2.80 6.59 14.16
N ALA A 223 3.58 6.26 15.19
CA ALA A 223 3.15 5.34 16.24
C ALA A 223 1.88 5.83 16.97
N GLU A 224 1.71 7.14 17.10
CA GLU A 224 0.55 7.77 17.74
C GLU A 224 -0.76 7.55 16.95
N LEU A 225 -0.68 7.23 15.66
CA LEU A 225 -1.86 6.86 14.85
C LEU A 225 -2.51 5.55 15.32
N SER A 226 -1.84 4.78 16.19
CA SER A 226 -2.42 3.57 16.78
C SER A 226 -3.70 3.87 17.56
N THR A 227 -3.77 5.01 18.24
CA THR A 227 -4.95 5.43 19.03
C THR A 227 -6.03 6.11 18.19
N LEU A 228 -5.79 6.33 16.89
CA LEU A 228 -6.75 6.94 15.98
C LEU A 228 -7.84 5.93 15.61
N ASN A 229 -9.10 6.32 15.76
CA ASN A 229 -10.22 5.46 15.39
C ASN A 229 -10.40 5.38 13.87
N ILE A 230 -9.67 4.45 13.25
CA ILE A 230 -9.70 4.18 11.80
C ILE A 230 -10.84 3.24 11.35
N ARG A 231 -11.90 3.06 12.16
CA ARG A 231 -13.07 2.31 11.72
C ARG A 231 -13.89 3.12 10.71
N ARG A 232 -14.50 2.42 9.76
CA ARG A 232 -15.35 3.04 8.73
C ARG A 232 -16.64 3.66 9.28
N ASN A 233 -17.08 3.26 10.46
CA ASN A 233 -18.22 3.87 11.14
C ASN A 233 -17.82 5.00 12.11
N SER A 234 -16.56 5.44 12.08
CA SER A 234 -16.09 6.56 12.89
C SER A 234 -16.59 7.89 12.32
N ASP A 235 -17.27 8.67 13.17
CA ASP A 235 -17.73 10.01 12.82
C ASP A 235 -16.56 10.98 12.56
N GLU A 236 -15.36 10.66 13.07
CA GLU A 236 -14.15 11.47 12.91
C GLU A 236 -13.71 11.62 11.44
N PHE A 237 -14.13 10.71 10.57
CA PHE A 237 -13.75 10.69 9.16
C PHE A 237 -14.91 11.01 8.21
N VAL A 238 -16.11 11.21 8.75
CA VAL A 238 -17.28 11.68 8.00
C VAL A 238 -17.05 13.13 7.54
N GLY A 239 -17.31 13.39 6.25
CA GLY A 239 -17.00 14.67 5.61
C GLY A 239 -15.51 14.85 5.26
N ARG A 240 -14.63 13.91 5.66
CA ARG A 240 -13.21 13.87 5.28
C ARG A 240 -12.99 12.85 4.17
N CYS A 241 -12.73 11.59 4.52
CA CYS A 241 -12.61 10.50 3.55
C CYS A 241 -13.89 9.67 3.40
N ILE A 242 -14.88 9.85 4.28
CA ILE A 242 -16.18 9.18 4.21
C ILE A 242 -17.24 10.20 3.83
N ASP A 243 -18.01 9.90 2.79
CA ASP A 243 -19.13 10.73 2.37
C ASP A 243 -20.28 10.67 3.39
N ALA A 244 -20.77 11.82 3.83
CA ALA A 244 -21.77 11.92 4.90
C ALA A 244 -23.14 11.37 4.52
N VAL A 245 -23.48 11.31 3.23
CA VAL A 245 -24.80 10.87 2.76
C VAL A 245 -24.79 9.40 2.39
N THR A 246 -23.77 8.98 1.63
CA THR A 246 -23.70 7.65 1.02
C THR A 246 -22.83 6.67 1.81
N GLY A 247 -21.97 7.15 2.71
CA GLY A 247 -20.98 6.31 3.40
C GLY A 247 -19.89 5.75 2.48
N ASN A 248 -19.82 6.23 1.23
CA ASN A 248 -18.79 5.85 0.28
C ASN A 248 -17.47 6.57 0.58
N MET A 249 -16.36 5.98 0.13
CA MET A 249 -15.07 6.63 0.24
C MET A 249 -14.92 7.74 -0.80
N LEU A 250 -14.59 8.94 -0.35
CA LEU A 250 -14.30 10.07 -1.21
C LEU A 250 -12.88 9.92 -1.78
N THR A 251 -12.65 10.36 -3.02
CA THR A 251 -11.35 10.19 -3.71
C THR A 251 -10.73 11.49 -4.22
N ASN A 252 -11.34 12.63 -3.92
CA ASN A 252 -10.89 13.93 -4.40
C ASN A 252 -9.72 14.48 -3.55
N ILE A 253 -9.03 15.49 -4.08
CA ILE A 253 -7.85 16.09 -3.42
C ILE A 253 -8.22 16.72 -2.07
N THR A 254 -9.41 17.32 -1.97
CA THR A 254 -9.90 17.93 -0.73
C THR A 254 -10.05 16.87 0.37
N ALA A 255 -10.67 15.73 0.06
CA ALA A 255 -10.84 14.61 0.98
C ALA A 255 -9.48 14.08 1.48
N ILE A 256 -8.49 13.97 0.58
CA ILE A 256 -7.11 13.60 0.95
C ILE A 256 -6.53 14.61 1.95
N LYS A 257 -6.62 15.91 1.65
CA LYS A 257 -6.08 16.97 2.53
C LYS A 257 -6.78 16.99 3.90
N LEU A 258 -8.11 16.98 3.95
CA LEU A 258 -8.88 16.98 5.21
C LEU A 258 -8.58 15.74 6.06
N THR A 259 -8.44 14.57 5.42
CA THR A 259 -8.05 13.34 6.11
C THR A 259 -6.63 13.46 6.69
N ALA A 260 -5.69 14.01 5.92
CA ALA A 260 -4.33 14.23 6.38
C ALA A 260 -4.28 15.23 7.55
N ILE A 261 -5.06 16.30 7.52
CA ILE A 261 -5.14 17.29 8.61
C ILE A 261 -5.62 16.62 9.90
N LYS A 262 -6.67 15.79 9.83
CA LYS A 262 -7.14 15.03 10.99
C LYS A 262 -6.05 14.13 11.58
N MET A 263 -5.27 13.47 10.73
CA MET A 263 -4.14 12.64 11.17
C MET A 263 -3.01 13.49 11.78
N LEU A 264 -2.68 14.64 11.19
CA LEU A 264 -1.67 15.57 11.71
C LEU A 264 -2.07 16.13 13.09
N CYS A 265 -3.32 16.56 13.24
CA CYS A 265 -3.83 17.01 14.54
C CYS A 265 -3.81 15.88 15.58
N HIS A 266 -4.11 14.65 15.18
CA HIS A 266 -4.09 13.49 16.08
C HIS A 266 -2.68 13.19 16.62
N VAL A 267 -1.64 13.34 15.79
CA VAL A 267 -0.24 13.11 16.19
C VAL A 267 0.45 14.37 16.72
N ASP A 268 -0.33 15.38 17.12
CA ASP A 268 0.15 16.67 17.61
C ASP A 268 1.23 17.32 16.70
N CYS A 269 1.00 17.24 15.37
CA CYS A 269 1.85 17.85 14.37
C CYS A 269 1.26 19.20 13.94
N PRO A 270 2.00 20.32 14.06
CA PRO A 270 1.57 21.62 13.61
C PRO A 270 1.12 21.62 12.14
N VAL A 271 -0.07 22.14 11.88
CA VAL A 271 -0.67 22.21 10.54
C VAL A 271 -0.39 23.57 9.92
N GLY A 272 0.06 23.61 8.67
CA GLY A 272 0.37 24.87 7.98
C GLY A 272 -0.87 25.77 7.74
N PRO A 273 -0.71 27.10 7.59
CA PRO A 273 -1.83 28.05 7.52
C PRO A 273 -2.85 27.78 6.38
N GLU A 274 -2.37 27.37 5.21
CA GLU A 274 -3.24 27.03 4.06
C GLU A 274 -4.15 25.85 4.40
N LEU A 275 -3.61 24.83 5.06
CA LEU A 275 -4.36 23.64 5.45
C LEU A 275 -5.32 23.96 6.60
N GLN A 276 -4.93 24.79 7.57
CA GLN A 276 -5.84 25.27 8.60
C GLN A 276 -7.03 26.04 8.00
N ALA A 277 -6.77 26.91 7.01
CA ALA A 277 -7.81 27.64 6.32
C ALA A 277 -8.75 26.70 5.56
N LEU A 278 -8.21 25.66 4.92
CA LEU A 278 -9.01 24.62 4.27
C LEU A 278 -9.88 23.85 5.27
N GLU A 279 -9.31 23.38 6.38
CA GLU A 279 -10.05 22.64 7.41
C GLU A 279 -11.18 23.49 7.97
N ARG A 280 -10.93 24.77 8.27
CA ARG A 280 -11.96 25.69 8.81
C ARG A 280 -13.13 25.95 7.86
N GLN A 281 -12.97 25.73 6.54
CA GLN A 281 -14.10 25.83 5.60
C GLN A 281 -15.13 24.71 5.80
N TYR A 282 -14.70 23.54 6.31
CA TYR A 282 -15.55 22.36 6.49
C TYR A 282 -15.81 22.05 7.96
N PHE A 283 -14.84 22.33 8.84
CA PHE A 283 -14.82 22.03 10.27
C PHE A 283 -14.32 23.26 11.05
N PRO A 284 -15.14 24.32 11.20
CA PRO A 284 -14.72 25.61 11.77
C PRO A 284 -14.25 25.52 13.23
N GLU A 285 -14.77 24.55 13.98
CA GLU A 285 -14.45 24.31 15.40
C GLU A 285 -13.15 23.52 15.62
N THR A 286 -12.39 23.24 14.56
CA THR A 286 -11.15 22.45 14.68
C THR A 286 -10.06 23.24 15.41
N GLU A 287 -9.59 22.69 16.53
CA GLU A 287 -8.38 23.15 17.21
C GLU A 287 -7.13 22.54 16.57
N PHE A 288 -6.07 23.34 16.43
CA PHE A 288 -4.82 22.92 15.82
C PHE A 288 -3.68 22.89 16.85
N PRO A 289 -2.78 21.89 16.78
CA PRO A 289 -1.55 21.87 17.55
C PRO A 289 -0.73 23.16 17.40
N SER A 290 -0.21 23.68 18.50
CA SER A 290 0.73 24.80 18.49
C SER A 290 2.10 24.35 17.99
N ALA A 291 2.83 25.21 17.27
CA ALA A 291 4.19 24.92 16.86
C ALA A 291 5.12 24.70 18.07
N LEU A 292 5.70 23.51 18.20
CA LEU A 292 6.84 23.31 19.11
C LEU A 292 8.09 24.00 18.53
N GLU A 293 8.86 24.68 19.39
CA GLU A 293 10.18 25.19 19.02
C GLU A 293 11.09 24.02 18.59
N ARG A 294 11.85 24.20 17.51
CA ARG A 294 12.77 23.19 16.97
C ARG A 294 13.82 22.83 18.04
N GLY A 295 13.59 21.76 18.78
CA GLY A 295 14.59 21.12 19.61
C GLY A 295 15.61 20.42 18.71
N THR A 296 16.76 21.05 18.48
CA THR A 296 17.95 20.36 17.99
C THR A 296 18.40 19.38 19.07
N SER A 297 18.06 18.10 18.93
CA SER A 297 18.79 17.04 19.63
C SER A 297 19.74 16.40 18.61
N THR A 298 21.03 16.57 18.87
CA THR A 298 22.12 15.94 18.14
C THR A 298 22.20 14.46 18.51
N LEU A 299 22.49 13.65 17.50
CA LEU A 299 22.49 12.18 17.49
C LEU A 299 23.60 11.49 18.31
N ASP A 300 24.22 12.19 19.26
CA ASP A 300 25.32 11.67 20.08
C ASP A 300 25.09 12.09 21.53
N GLU A 301 24.35 11.28 22.30
CA GLU A 301 24.37 11.17 23.78
C GLU A 301 23.09 10.46 24.23
N VAL A 302 23.00 9.12 24.13
CA VAL A 302 22.43 8.21 25.16
C VAL A 302 22.80 6.77 24.75
N PHE A 303 24.06 6.39 24.98
CA PHE A 303 24.40 4.99 25.27
C PHE A 303 24.96 4.95 26.69
N ASP A 304 24.06 5.18 27.64
CA ASP A 304 24.22 4.58 28.96
C ASP A 304 23.28 3.37 28.98
N GLU A 305 23.77 2.25 29.51
CA GLU A 305 22.98 1.05 29.81
C GLU A 305 21.89 1.41 30.83
N VAL A 306 20.80 2.01 30.36
CA VAL A 306 19.56 2.12 31.11
C VAL A 306 18.93 0.74 31.07
N GLU A 307 18.73 0.11 32.24
CA GLU A 307 17.87 -1.07 32.36
C GLU A 307 16.55 -0.79 31.61
N HIS A 308 16.37 -1.38 30.43
CA HIS A 308 15.20 -1.19 29.58
C HIS A 308 13.97 -1.74 30.30
N ARG A 309 13.25 -0.87 31.01
CA ARG A 309 11.99 -1.21 31.67
C ARG A 309 10.85 -0.89 30.72
N SER A 310 10.06 -1.92 30.40
CA SER A 310 8.88 -1.85 29.54
C SER A 310 7.97 -0.67 29.93
N VAL A 311 7.65 0.17 28.95
CA VAL A 311 6.83 1.39 29.09
C VAL A 311 5.34 1.16 28.79
N HIS A 312 4.93 -0.07 28.50
CA HIS A 312 3.55 -0.41 28.20
C HIS A 312 2.61 -0.21 29.40
N LEU A 313 1.36 0.18 29.13
CA LEU A 313 0.34 0.45 30.18
C LEU A 313 0.08 -0.77 31.09
N TYR A 314 0.23 -1.97 30.53
CA TYR A 314 0.00 -3.23 31.23
C TYR A 314 1.28 -3.91 31.74
N ALA A 315 2.45 -3.30 31.53
CA ALA A 315 3.74 -3.91 31.84
C ALA A 315 3.84 -4.32 33.32
N ASP A 316 3.44 -3.44 34.24
CA ASP A 316 3.46 -3.76 35.67
C ASP A 316 2.50 -4.91 36.03
N MET A 317 1.37 -5.04 35.34
CA MET A 317 0.39 -6.12 35.57
C MET A 317 0.96 -7.47 35.12
N VAL A 318 1.60 -7.49 33.94
CA VAL A 318 2.28 -8.68 33.39
C VAL A 318 3.47 -9.07 34.28
N ARG A 319 4.27 -8.09 34.69
CA ARG A 319 5.43 -8.26 35.58
C ARG A 319 5.04 -8.81 36.95
N THR A 320 3.93 -8.32 37.50
CA THR A 320 3.39 -8.81 38.80
C THR A 320 2.89 -10.25 38.68
N LYS A 321 2.26 -10.61 37.56
CA LYS A 321 1.68 -11.95 37.37
C LYS A 321 2.73 -13.01 37.04
N TRP A 322 3.74 -12.66 36.25
CA TRP A 322 4.78 -13.57 35.76
C TRP A 322 6.16 -12.97 35.98
N ALA A 323 6.66 -13.08 37.21
CA ALA A 323 7.94 -12.51 37.64
C ALA A 323 9.17 -13.09 36.92
N ASP A 324 9.03 -14.25 36.28
CA ASP A 324 10.12 -14.94 35.56
C ASP A 324 10.33 -14.42 34.12
N LEU A 325 9.52 -13.48 33.64
CA LEU A 325 9.64 -12.94 32.28
C LEU A 325 10.74 -11.87 32.19
N THR A 326 11.51 -11.89 31.10
CA THR A 326 12.42 -10.79 30.76
C THR A 326 11.64 -9.56 30.26
N GLU A 327 12.24 -8.38 30.31
CA GLU A 327 11.59 -7.14 29.85
C GLU A 327 11.18 -7.21 28.36
N ALA A 328 12.00 -7.83 27.49
CA ALA A 328 11.62 -8.08 26.09
C ALA A 328 10.43 -9.03 25.93
N GLN A 329 10.26 -10.00 26.85
CA GLN A 329 9.09 -10.88 26.86
C GLN A 329 7.85 -10.17 27.40
N ILE A 330 8.02 -9.25 28.35
CA ILE A 330 6.95 -8.39 28.87
C ILE A 330 6.45 -7.47 27.75
N ASP A 331 7.36 -6.79 27.04
CA ASP A 331 7.04 -5.96 25.87
C ASP A 331 6.23 -6.76 24.84
N ASN A 332 6.68 -7.96 24.49
CA ASN A 332 5.95 -8.79 23.53
C ASN A 332 4.55 -9.17 24.04
N VAL A 333 4.40 -9.59 25.30
CA VAL A 333 3.06 -9.90 25.86
C VAL A 333 2.17 -8.67 25.86
N CYS A 334 2.67 -7.51 26.28
CA CYS A 334 1.94 -6.25 26.29
C CYS A 334 1.52 -5.84 24.88
N ASP A 335 2.42 -5.92 23.90
CA ASP A 335 2.13 -5.67 22.49
C ASP A 335 0.97 -6.52 21.99
N GLN A 336 0.97 -7.83 22.29
CA GLN A 336 -0.10 -8.71 21.86
C GLN A 336 -1.42 -8.43 22.59
N VAL A 337 -1.38 -8.02 23.86
CA VAL A 337 -2.57 -7.63 24.64
C VAL A 337 -3.16 -6.33 24.10
N GLU A 338 -2.34 -5.31 23.86
CA GLU A 338 -2.74 -4.03 23.29
C GLU A 338 -3.36 -4.22 21.90
N VAL A 339 -2.74 -5.04 21.05
CA VAL A 339 -3.29 -5.43 19.74
C VAL A 339 -4.67 -6.07 19.87
N VAL A 340 -4.91 -6.92 20.88
CA VAL A 340 -6.22 -7.53 21.12
C VAL A 340 -7.23 -6.49 21.60
N VAL A 341 -6.86 -5.67 22.59
CA VAL A 341 -7.70 -4.60 23.16
C VAL A 341 -8.18 -3.65 22.06
N MET A 342 -7.23 -3.13 21.28
CA MET A 342 -7.51 -2.23 20.15
C MET A 342 -8.36 -2.93 19.08
N GLY A 343 -8.16 -4.23 18.86
CA GLY A 343 -8.98 -5.03 17.95
C GLY A 343 -10.46 -5.08 18.36
N PHE A 344 -10.77 -5.04 19.66
CA PHE A 344 -12.16 -4.93 20.15
C PHE A 344 -12.72 -3.51 20.04
N GLY A 345 -11.87 -2.51 19.79
CA GLY A 345 -12.26 -1.09 19.71
C GLY A 345 -12.30 -0.40 21.07
N ASP A 346 -11.72 -1.02 22.10
CA ASP A 346 -11.51 -0.39 23.40
C ASP A 346 -10.22 0.44 23.35
N THR A 347 -10.17 1.53 24.10
CA THR A 347 -8.90 2.22 24.37
C THR A 347 -8.10 1.43 25.40
N LEU A 348 -6.77 1.61 25.44
CA LEU A 348 -5.93 0.90 26.40
C LEU A 348 -6.33 1.20 27.86
N GLU A 349 -6.79 2.42 28.12
CA GLU A 349 -7.26 2.88 29.43
C GLU A 349 -8.62 2.27 29.81
N SER A 350 -9.59 2.27 28.88
CA SER A 350 -10.93 1.72 29.13
C SER A 350 -10.91 0.20 29.30
N ALA A 351 -10.02 -0.48 28.58
CA ALA A 351 -9.83 -1.92 28.67
C ALA A 351 -9.04 -2.37 29.91
N LYS A 352 -8.42 -1.46 30.68
CA LYS A 352 -7.51 -1.81 31.78
C LYS A 352 -8.11 -2.79 32.78
N GLY A 353 -9.39 -2.61 33.14
CA GLY A 353 -10.11 -3.53 34.03
C GLY A 353 -10.32 -4.92 33.42
N ASN A 354 -10.68 -4.98 32.14
CA ASN A 354 -10.88 -6.22 31.41
C ASN A 354 -9.55 -6.97 31.19
N VAL A 355 -8.49 -6.25 30.84
CA VAL A 355 -7.14 -6.80 30.72
C VAL A 355 -6.65 -7.34 32.06
N GLN A 356 -6.89 -6.63 33.18
CA GLN A 356 -6.54 -7.12 34.51
C GLN A 356 -7.25 -8.44 34.84
N CYS A 357 -8.55 -8.51 34.57
CA CYS A 357 -9.34 -9.72 34.79
C CYS A 357 -8.84 -10.88 33.90
N MET A 358 -8.52 -10.59 32.63
CA MET A 358 -7.96 -11.56 31.69
C MET A 358 -6.61 -12.11 32.18
N ILE A 359 -5.64 -11.24 32.47
CA ILE A 359 -4.30 -11.61 32.95
C ILE A 359 -4.41 -12.43 34.25
N ASN A 360 -5.32 -12.07 35.15
CA ASN A 360 -5.54 -12.80 36.40
C ASN A 360 -6.05 -14.23 36.16
N LYS A 361 -6.94 -14.42 35.17
CA LYS A 361 -7.50 -15.73 34.79
C LYS A 361 -6.51 -16.61 34.00
N MET A 362 -5.48 -16.03 33.39
CA MET A 362 -4.46 -16.78 32.64
C MET A 362 -3.51 -17.53 33.57
N ARG A 363 -3.27 -18.82 33.27
CA ARG A 363 -2.33 -19.66 34.03
C ARG A 363 -0.87 -19.44 33.64
N LYS A 364 -0.61 -19.07 32.39
CA LYS A 364 0.72 -18.79 31.82
C LYS A 364 0.62 -17.60 30.88
N SER A 365 1.71 -16.86 30.72
CA SER A 365 1.80 -15.84 29.69
C SER A 365 1.67 -16.48 28.30
N SER A 366 1.07 -15.75 27.38
CA SER A 366 0.89 -16.16 26.00
C SER A 366 1.13 -14.95 25.12
N THR A 367 1.93 -15.12 24.08
CA THR A 367 2.07 -14.17 22.97
C THR A 367 1.24 -14.62 21.76
N VAL A 368 0.53 -15.74 21.87
CA VAL A 368 -0.38 -16.20 20.81
C VAL A 368 -1.66 -15.37 20.85
N LEU A 369 -1.84 -14.49 19.86
CA LEU A 369 -2.97 -13.57 19.75
C LEU A 369 -4.33 -14.27 19.84
N GLY A 370 -4.50 -15.43 19.19
CA GLY A 370 -5.76 -16.20 19.26
C GLY A 370 -6.14 -16.61 20.68
N THR A 371 -5.14 -16.99 21.50
CA THR A 371 -5.32 -17.32 22.91
C THR A 371 -5.68 -16.09 23.74
N ILE A 372 -4.98 -14.98 23.52
CA ILE A 372 -5.26 -13.72 24.24
C ILE A 372 -6.67 -13.22 23.89
N ARG A 373 -7.04 -13.20 22.61
CA ARG A 373 -8.38 -12.83 22.13
C ARG A 373 -9.47 -13.70 22.72
N ALA A 374 -9.29 -15.02 22.77
CA ALA A 374 -10.27 -15.92 23.36
C ALA A 374 -10.49 -15.66 24.86
N ASN A 375 -9.42 -15.29 25.59
CA ASN A 375 -9.53 -14.95 27.01
C ASN A 375 -10.14 -13.55 27.21
N TYR A 376 -9.75 -12.56 26.40
CA TYR A 376 -10.32 -11.22 26.45
C TYR A 376 -11.81 -11.24 26.11
N LYS A 377 -12.21 -12.00 25.08
CA LYS A 377 -13.61 -12.20 24.67
C LYS A 377 -14.48 -12.80 25.79
N LYS A 378 -13.91 -13.68 26.63
CA LYS A 378 -14.61 -14.23 27.79
C LYS A 378 -14.85 -13.19 28.87
N VAL A 379 -13.90 -12.28 29.07
CA VAL A 379 -14.00 -11.23 30.08
C VAL A 379 -15.03 -10.18 29.70
N ILE A 380 -15.09 -9.76 28.42
CA ILE A 380 -16.07 -8.78 27.95
C ILE A 380 -17.50 -9.34 27.85
N ALA A 381 -17.67 -10.66 27.93
CA ALA A 381 -18.96 -11.34 27.85
C ALA A 381 -19.53 -11.73 29.24
N GLU A 382 -18.72 -11.56 30.29
CA GLU A 382 -19.12 -11.67 31.70
C GLU A 382 -19.47 -10.27 32.23
#